data_AF-A0A538EKB8-F1
#
_entry.id   AF-A0A538EKB8-F1
#
_cell.length_a   1.000
_cell.length_b   1.000
_cell.length_c   1.000
_cell.angle_alpha   90.00
_cell.angle_beta   90.00
_cell.angle_gamma   90.00
#
_symmetry.space_group_name_H-M   'P 1'
#
loop_
_entity.id
_entity.type
_entity.pdbx_description
1 polymer ?
#
loop_
_entity_poly.entity_id
_entity_poly.type
_entity_poly.pdbx_seq_one_letter_code
_entity_poly.pdbx_strand_id
1 'polypeptide(L)'
;MPRQLARHPVKRVCAVCERTLLTGERAVRFAPNGDDFVDVCPLCAEIALEHGWIKEGSPTTPTVPNQRRRRRRGLASLFDPRRQPPDEPVVAEPILRRLSVREQQMVEAADIFNGSDYRRTVGGIAKSLGQPRASIVPLSGVSGELIVTVAWDISWYQYRVTPDAAQPVRLAERGHELTDLDATYQRWNAKIEGDGRLVPDIERL
;
A
#
# COMPACT_ATOMS: atom_id res chain seq x y z
N MET A 1 23.92 44.64 35.43
CA MET A 1 23.86 43.24 35.87
C MET A 1 22.65 42.58 35.19
N PRO A 2 22.80 41.81 34.09
CA PRO A 2 21.64 41.14 33.50
C PRO A 2 21.27 39.92 34.36
N ARG A 3 19.98 39.80 34.71
CA ARG A 3 19.39 38.66 35.42
C ARG A 3 19.42 37.43 34.52
N GLN A 4 20.15 36.40 34.95
CA GLN A 4 20.20 35.10 34.28
C GLN A 4 18.96 34.29 34.67
N LEU A 5 18.03 34.10 33.72
CA LEU A 5 16.87 33.22 33.86
C LEU A 5 17.35 31.75 33.82
N ALA A 6 17.34 31.07 34.97
CA ALA A 6 17.61 29.65 35.05
C ALA A 6 16.49 28.87 34.35
N ARG A 7 16.80 28.26 33.20
CA ARG A 7 15.89 27.34 32.51
C ARG A 7 15.87 26.00 33.26
N HIS A 8 14.74 25.65 33.85
CA HIS A 8 14.51 24.34 34.42
C HIS A 8 14.26 23.32 33.29
N PRO A 9 14.92 22.15 33.28
CA PRO A 9 14.70 21.16 32.25
C PRO A 9 13.32 20.50 32.44
N VAL A 10 12.47 20.60 31.41
CA VAL A 10 11.20 19.87 31.36
C VAL A 10 11.51 18.38 31.23
N LYS A 11 11.00 17.56 32.15
CA LYS A 11 11.10 16.10 32.08
C LYS A 11 10.26 15.62 30.89
N ARG A 12 10.88 14.97 29.92
CA ARG A 12 10.22 14.40 28.74
C ARG A 12 10.16 12.89 28.89
N VAL A 13 9.05 12.27 28.50
CA VAL A 13 8.81 10.82 28.64
C VAL A 13 8.53 10.24 27.26
N CYS A 14 9.11 9.08 26.97
CA CYS A 14 8.86 8.36 25.73
C CYS A 14 7.44 7.80 25.70
N ALA A 15 6.66 8.07 24.66
CA ALA A 15 5.30 7.57 24.52
C ALA A 15 5.18 6.07 24.19
N VAL A 16 6.29 5.39 23.86
CA VAL A 16 6.31 3.96 23.52
C VAL A 16 6.74 3.09 24.70
N CYS A 17 7.86 3.44 25.35
CA CYS A 17 8.43 2.64 26.44
C CYS A 17 8.37 3.32 27.82
N GLU A 18 7.72 4.49 27.90
CA GLU A 18 7.45 5.23 29.14
C GLU A 18 8.69 5.65 29.96
N ARG A 19 9.89 5.45 29.43
CA ARG A 19 11.13 5.90 30.08
C ARG A 19 11.27 7.41 29.98
N THR A 20 11.83 8.01 31.04
CA THR A 20 12.19 9.43 31.02
C THR A 20 13.41 9.64 30.13
N LEU A 21 13.32 10.58 29.18
CA LEU A 21 14.40 10.96 28.28
C LEU A 21 15.47 11.74 29.04
N LEU A 22 16.73 11.36 28.85
CA LEU A 22 17.86 11.96 29.56
C LEU A 22 18.15 13.38 29.05
N THR A 23 18.84 14.18 29.88
CA THR A 23 19.32 15.50 29.49
C THR A 23 20.30 15.36 28.33
N GLY A 24 19.95 15.90 27.16
CA GLY A 24 20.74 15.80 25.92
C GLY A 24 20.33 14.65 24.99
N GLU A 25 19.41 13.78 25.41
CA GLU A 25 18.83 12.76 24.53
C GLU A 25 17.95 13.42 23.45
N ARG A 26 18.18 13.05 22.19
CA ARG A 26 17.44 13.57 21.04
C ARG A 26 16.07 12.90 20.95
N ALA A 27 15.03 13.56 21.45
CA ALA A 27 13.64 13.14 21.27
C ALA A 27 13.24 13.26 19.79
N VAL A 28 12.60 12.23 19.25
CA VAL A 28 11.97 12.25 17.92
C VAL A 28 10.46 12.37 18.11
N ARG A 29 9.80 13.22 17.33
CA ARG A 29 8.35 13.46 17.49
C ARG A 29 7.52 12.72 16.48
N PHE A 30 6.42 12.14 16.95
CA PHE A 30 5.52 11.32 16.17
C PHE A 30 4.06 11.67 16.50
N ALA A 31 3.16 11.53 15.53
CA ALA A 31 1.73 11.71 15.69
C ALA A 31 1.02 10.35 15.53
N PRO A 32 0.51 9.74 16.61
CA PRO A 32 -0.17 8.45 16.55
C PRO A 32 -1.42 8.45 15.67
N ASN A 33 -2.17 9.55 15.70
CA ASN A 33 -3.41 9.74 14.95
C ASN A 33 -3.32 10.85 13.88
N GLY A 34 -2.14 11.45 13.69
CA GLY A 34 -1.91 12.53 12.73
C GLY A 34 -2.09 13.96 13.24
N ASP A 35 -2.64 14.16 14.45
CA ASP A 35 -2.93 15.51 14.98
C ASP A 35 -1.99 15.92 16.14
N ASP A 36 -1.84 15.09 17.17
CA ASP A 36 -1.02 15.41 18.36
C ASP A 36 0.36 14.76 18.33
N PHE A 37 1.42 15.56 18.52
CA PHE A 37 2.80 15.07 18.58
C PHE A 37 3.21 14.62 19.99
N VAL A 38 3.80 13.43 20.06
CA VAL A 38 4.38 12.84 21.26
C VAL A 38 5.89 12.64 21.09
N ASP A 39 6.63 12.73 22.19
CA ASP A 39 8.08 12.50 22.21
C ASP A 39 8.37 10.99 22.26
N VAL A 40 9.24 10.50 21.38
CA VAL A 40 9.68 9.12 21.29
C VAL A 40 11.21 9.08 21.37
N CYS A 41 11.75 8.15 22.15
CA CYS A 41 13.20 7.99 22.26
C CYS A 41 13.80 7.41 20.96
N PRO A 42 15.10 7.63 20.68
CA PRO A 42 15.73 7.13 19.45
C PRO A 42 15.59 5.62 19.23
N LEU A 43 15.58 4.84 20.32
CA LEU A 43 15.45 3.38 20.28
C LEU A 43 14.03 2.90 19.93
N CYS A 44 13.01 3.73 20.16
CA CYS A 44 11.61 3.38 19.87
C CYS A 44 11.08 4.04 18.60
N ALA A 45 11.93 4.74 17.85
CA ALA A 45 11.52 5.44 16.63
C ALA A 45 11.05 4.47 15.54
N GLU A 46 11.69 3.30 15.42
CA GLU A 46 11.28 2.25 14.47
C GLU A 46 9.95 1.62 14.86
N ILE A 47 9.76 1.29 16.15
CA ILE A 47 8.50 0.78 16.70
C ILE A 47 7.34 1.77 16.48
N ALA A 48 7.57 3.08 16.68
CA ALA A 48 6.56 4.09 16.40
C ALA A 48 6.18 4.16 14.91
N LEU A 49 7.14 3.97 14.00
CA LEU A 49 6.87 3.88 12.56
C LEU A 49 6.10 2.62 12.19
N GLU A 50 6.42 1.47 12.79
CA GLU A 50 5.69 0.21 12.61
C GLU A 50 4.23 0.31 13.07
N HIS A 51 3.98 1.05 14.15
CA HIS A 51 2.62 1.39 14.59
C HIS A 51 1.91 2.42 13.70
N GLY A 52 2.54 2.83 12.59
CA GLY A 52 1.96 3.78 11.64
C GLY A 52 1.96 5.23 12.13
N TRP A 53 2.74 5.56 13.17
CA TRP A 53 2.78 6.93 13.66
C TRP A 53 3.54 7.83 12.69
N ILE A 54 3.02 9.04 12.47
CA ILE A 54 3.55 9.96 11.48
C ILE A 54 4.65 10.82 12.13
N LYS A 55 5.87 10.75 11.60
CA LYS A 55 7.00 11.55 12.11
C LYS A 55 6.83 13.04 11.79
N GLU A 56 7.11 13.91 12.76
CA GLU A 56 7.09 15.38 12.58
C GLU A 56 8.02 15.79 11.42
N GLY A 57 7.47 16.52 10.44
CA GLY A 57 8.22 16.97 9.26
C GLY A 57 8.37 15.94 8.14
N SER A 58 7.76 14.75 8.26
CA SER A 58 7.58 13.86 7.09
C SER A 58 6.69 14.58 6.06
N PRO A 59 7.02 14.59 4.76
CA PRO A 59 6.20 15.21 3.73
C PRO A 59 4.91 14.40 3.56
N THR A 60 3.93 14.64 4.44
CA THR A 60 2.57 14.15 4.27
C THR A 60 1.92 14.97 3.17
N THR A 61 1.88 14.41 1.96
CA THR A 61 0.90 14.84 0.97
C THR A 61 -0.48 14.75 1.61
N PRO A 62 -1.27 15.83 1.66
CA PRO A 62 -2.57 15.80 2.29
C PRO A 62 -3.49 14.89 1.45
N THR A 63 -3.81 13.72 2.01
CA THR A 63 -4.85 12.84 1.47
C THR A 63 -6.20 13.51 1.69
N VAL A 64 -6.63 14.34 0.73
CA VAL A 64 -8.01 14.84 0.71
C VAL A 64 -8.92 13.66 0.35
N PRO A 65 -9.90 13.28 1.19
CA PRO A 65 -10.87 12.26 0.82
C PRO A 65 -11.72 12.78 -0.35
N ASN A 66 -11.69 12.05 -1.46
CA ASN A 66 -12.50 12.32 -2.64
C ASN A 66 -13.99 12.06 -2.32
N GLN A 67 -14.68 13.07 -1.79
CA GLN A 67 -16.13 13.09 -1.73
C GLN A 67 -16.69 13.20 -3.15
N ARG A 68 -17.05 12.04 -3.70
CA ARG A 68 -17.89 11.93 -4.89
C ARG A 68 -19.16 12.76 -4.70
N ARG A 69 -19.30 13.83 -5.47
CA ARG A 69 -20.53 14.62 -5.63
C ARG A 69 -21.70 13.72 -6.02
N ARG A 70 -22.56 13.35 -5.07
CA ARG A 70 -23.93 12.89 -5.37
C ARG A 70 -24.75 14.11 -5.79
N ARG A 71 -25.20 14.10 -7.05
CA ARG A 71 -26.22 15.01 -7.60
C ARG A 71 -27.46 14.98 -6.69
N ARG A 72 -27.80 16.10 -6.05
CA ARG A 72 -29.14 16.30 -5.48
C ARG A 72 -30.08 16.76 -6.61
N ARG A 73 -31.00 15.88 -6.98
CA ARG A 73 -32.27 16.22 -7.65
C ARG A 73 -33.31 16.48 -6.55
N GLY A 74 -34.08 17.57 -6.71
CA GLY A 74 -35.51 17.60 -6.42
C GLY A 74 -35.98 17.99 -5.00
N LEU A 75 -36.62 19.16 -4.91
CA LEU A 75 -37.53 19.58 -3.84
C LEU A 75 -38.96 19.07 -4.12
N ALA A 76 -39.16 17.76 -4.25
CA ALA A 76 -40.49 17.20 -4.48
C ALA A 76 -40.58 15.78 -3.92
N SER A 77 -40.85 15.66 -2.62
CA SER A 77 -41.52 14.50 -2.05
C SER A 77 -42.10 14.89 -0.69
N LEU A 78 -43.20 15.64 -0.72
CA LEU A 78 -43.98 16.01 0.46
C LEU A 78 -45.29 15.21 0.57
N PHE A 79 -45.55 14.23 -0.29
CA PHE A 79 -46.79 13.45 -0.23
C PHE A 79 -46.59 12.02 -0.73
N ASP A 80 -46.43 11.06 0.19
CA ASP A 80 -47.05 9.74 0.02
C ASP A 80 -47.20 9.02 1.38
N PRO A 81 -48.43 8.74 1.85
CA PRO A 81 -48.69 8.00 3.07
C PRO A 81 -48.93 6.54 2.74
N ARG A 82 -47.92 5.66 2.93
CA ARG A 82 -48.15 4.22 3.06
C ARG A 82 -47.03 3.54 3.82
N ARG A 83 -47.38 3.14 5.05
CA ARG A 83 -46.63 2.29 5.96
C ARG A 83 -46.34 0.95 5.26
N GLN A 84 -45.07 0.64 5.00
CA GLN A 84 -44.63 -0.69 4.57
C GLN A 84 -44.02 -1.39 5.80
N PRO A 85 -44.42 -2.64 6.13
CA PRO A 85 -43.82 -3.37 7.25
C PRO A 85 -42.33 -3.63 6.98
N PRO A 86 -41.51 -3.83 8.03
CA PRO A 86 -40.10 -4.11 7.85
C PRO A 86 -39.93 -5.41 7.05
N ASP A 87 -39.39 -5.29 5.85
CA ASP A 87 -38.82 -6.39 5.10
C ASP A 87 -37.78 -7.05 6.02
N GLU A 88 -38.01 -8.32 6.38
CA GLU A 88 -36.94 -9.18 6.86
C GLU A 88 -35.77 -9.02 5.87
N PRO A 89 -34.52 -8.79 6.35
CA PRO A 89 -33.40 -8.81 5.46
C PRO A 89 -33.33 -10.22 4.88
N VAL A 90 -33.82 -10.38 3.65
CA VAL A 90 -33.43 -11.46 2.77
C VAL A 90 -31.94 -11.27 2.59
N VAL A 91 -31.15 -11.85 3.49
CA VAL A 91 -29.73 -12.05 3.29
C VAL A 91 -29.64 -13.09 2.18
N ALA A 92 -29.83 -12.64 0.95
CA ALA A 92 -29.33 -13.36 -0.19
C ALA A 92 -27.81 -13.40 0.04
N GLU A 93 -27.30 -14.56 0.48
CA GLU A 93 -25.89 -14.85 0.40
C GLU A 93 -25.47 -14.51 -1.04
N PRO A 94 -24.63 -13.48 -1.26
CA PRO A 94 -24.32 -13.10 -2.62
C PRO A 94 -23.52 -14.25 -3.23
N ILE A 95 -24.03 -14.78 -4.34
CA ILE A 95 -23.42 -15.78 -5.25
C ILE A 95 -22.09 -15.25 -5.87
N LEU A 96 -21.50 -14.22 -5.28
CA LEU A 96 -20.18 -13.70 -5.62
C LEU A 96 -19.14 -14.65 -5.03
N ARG A 97 -18.63 -15.56 -5.88
CA ARG A 97 -17.44 -16.38 -5.64
C ARG A 97 -16.37 -15.51 -4.97
N ARG A 98 -16.12 -15.73 -3.69
CA ARG A 98 -14.96 -15.14 -3.00
C ARG A 98 -13.74 -15.69 -3.72
N LEU A 99 -12.89 -14.81 -4.26
CA LEU A 99 -11.59 -15.19 -4.82
C LEU A 99 -10.87 -16.13 -3.84
N SER A 100 -10.15 -17.13 -4.32
CA SER A 100 -9.25 -17.91 -3.46
C SER A 100 -8.22 -16.99 -2.79
N VAL A 101 -7.66 -17.39 -1.65
CA VAL A 101 -6.62 -16.60 -0.95
C VAL A 101 -5.48 -16.24 -1.90
N ARG A 102 -5.07 -17.18 -2.77
CA ARG A 102 -4.03 -16.94 -3.77
C ARG A 102 -4.43 -15.89 -4.80
N GLU A 103 -5.66 -15.92 -5.29
CA GLU A 103 -6.17 -14.90 -6.21
C GLU A 103 -6.27 -13.53 -5.54
N GLN A 104 -6.68 -13.47 -4.27
CA GLN A 104 -6.68 -12.23 -3.49
C GLN A 104 -5.27 -11.64 -3.37
N GLN A 105 -4.27 -12.48 -3.03
CA GLN A 105 -2.87 -12.06 -2.96
C GLN A 105 -2.33 -11.57 -4.31
N MET A 106 -2.71 -12.22 -5.42
CA MET A 106 -2.29 -11.77 -6.75
C MET A 106 -2.92 -10.41 -7.12
N VAL A 107 -4.19 -10.18 -6.77
CA VAL A 107 -4.87 -8.89 -6.98
C VAL A 107 -4.20 -7.81 -6.15
N GLU A 108 -3.97 -8.06 -4.87
CA GLU A 108 -3.31 -7.12 -3.96
C GLU A 108 -1.90 -6.77 -4.45
N ALA A 109 -1.10 -7.77 -4.84
CA ALA A 109 0.23 -7.54 -5.38
C ALA A 109 0.21 -6.70 -6.67
N ALA A 110 -0.78 -6.94 -7.55
CA ALA A 110 -0.95 -6.14 -8.75
C ALA A 110 -1.35 -4.71 -8.43
N ASP A 111 -2.25 -4.48 -7.48
CA ASP A 111 -2.66 -3.14 -7.05
C ASP A 111 -1.48 -2.36 -6.44
N ILE A 112 -0.68 -3.01 -5.59
CA ILE A 112 0.55 -2.45 -5.04
C ILE A 112 1.57 -2.11 -6.14
N PHE A 113 1.80 -3.04 -7.08
CA PHE A 113 2.69 -2.80 -8.22
C PHE A 113 2.20 -1.60 -9.07
N ASN A 114 0.90 -1.54 -9.34
CA ASN A 114 0.26 -0.49 -10.13
C ASN A 114 0.32 0.90 -9.47
N GLY A 115 0.43 0.94 -8.14
CA GLY A 115 0.66 2.17 -7.37
C GLY A 115 2.10 2.66 -7.38
N SER A 116 3.06 1.85 -7.85
CA SER A 116 4.48 2.19 -7.86
C SER A 116 4.94 2.91 -9.14
N ASP A 117 6.11 3.57 -9.07
CA ASP A 117 6.75 4.17 -10.25
C ASP A 117 7.11 3.15 -11.33
N TYR A 118 7.26 1.86 -10.96
CA TYR A 118 7.59 0.80 -11.91
C TYR A 118 6.48 0.57 -12.94
N ARG A 119 5.21 0.87 -12.63
CA ARG A 119 4.11 0.84 -13.62
C ARG A 119 4.44 1.72 -14.82
N ARG A 120 4.80 2.98 -14.57
CA ARG A 120 5.13 3.94 -15.64
C ARG A 120 6.38 3.51 -16.40
N THR A 121 7.40 3.00 -15.70
CA THR A 121 8.63 2.49 -16.31
C THR A 121 8.34 1.32 -17.26
N VAL A 122 7.60 0.31 -16.80
CA VAL A 122 7.18 -0.85 -17.61
C VAL A 122 6.35 -0.40 -18.81
N GLY A 123 5.38 0.50 -18.62
CA GLY A 123 4.59 1.06 -19.71
C GLY A 123 5.45 1.82 -20.73
N GLY A 124 6.49 2.53 -20.29
CA GLY A 124 7.45 3.19 -21.17
C GLY A 124 8.27 2.21 -22.00
N ILE A 125 8.79 1.14 -21.38
CA ILE A 125 9.56 0.09 -22.07
C ILE A 125 8.67 -0.66 -23.07
N ALA A 126 7.42 -0.96 -22.69
CA ALA A 126 6.47 -1.65 -23.56
C ALA A 126 6.17 -0.90 -24.86
N LYS A 127 6.26 0.44 -24.87
CA LYS A 127 6.12 1.23 -26.11
C LYS A 127 7.25 0.99 -27.11
N SER A 128 8.45 0.68 -26.62
CA SER A 128 9.64 0.49 -27.46
C SER A 128 9.86 -0.98 -27.83
N LEU A 129 9.56 -1.91 -26.90
CA LEU A 129 9.83 -3.34 -27.07
C LEU A 129 8.58 -4.18 -27.37
N GLY A 130 7.41 -3.56 -27.44
CA GLY A 130 6.13 -4.26 -27.64
C GLY A 130 5.55 -4.83 -26.34
N GLN A 131 4.55 -5.69 -26.49
CA GLN A 131 3.80 -6.22 -25.35
C GLN A 131 4.61 -7.26 -24.58
N PRO A 132 4.87 -7.06 -23.27
CA PRO A 132 5.56 -8.06 -22.47
C PRO A 132 4.62 -9.19 -22.04
N ARG A 133 5.22 -10.32 -21.68
CA ARG A 133 4.60 -11.35 -20.86
C ARG A 133 4.77 -10.98 -19.39
N ALA A 134 3.79 -11.33 -18.55
CA ALA A 134 3.88 -11.05 -17.11
C ALA A 134 3.39 -12.21 -16.25
N SER A 135 3.97 -12.35 -15.07
CA SER A 135 3.55 -13.35 -14.09
C SER A 135 3.52 -12.77 -12.69
N ILE A 136 2.65 -13.30 -11.83
CA ILE A 136 2.60 -13.00 -10.40
C ILE A 136 2.64 -14.32 -9.64
N VAL A 137 3.69 -14.51 -8.85
CA VAL A 137 3.97 -15.79 -8.18
C VAL A 137 4.29 -15.56 -6.70
N PRO A 138 3.61 -16.23 -5.75
CA PRO A 138 3.99 -16.19 -4.34
C PRO A 138 5.39 -16.76 -4.12
N LEU A 139 6.21 -16.08 -3.32
CA LEU A 139 7.53 -16.56 -2.95
C LEU A 139 7.39 -17.61 -1.83
N SER A 140 7.77 -18.86 -2.11
CA SER A 140 7.70 -19.94 -1.13
C SER A 140 8.58 -19.66 0.09
N GLY A 141 8.05 -19.92 1.29
CA GLY A 141 8.81 -19.80 2.54
C GLY A 141 8.84 -18.40 3.16
N VAL A 142 8.28 -17.38 2.50
CA VAL A 142 8.11 -16.03 3.06
C VAL A 142 6.63 -15.66 2.99
N SER A 143 5.99 -15.39 4.12
CA SER A 143 4.56 -15.08 4.15
C SER A 143 4.28 -13.75 3.46
N GLY A 144 3.41 -13.76 2.45
CA GLY A 144 2.86 -12.55 1.85
C GLY A 144 3.76 -11.86 0.81
N GLU A 145 4.96 -12.37 0.52
CA GLU A 145 5.78 -11.84 -0.57
C GLU A 145 5.39 -12.46 -1.92
N LEU A 146 5.28 -11.62 -2.95
CA LEU A 146 5.01 -12.05 -4.32
C LEU A 146 6.09 -11.51 -5.26
N ILE A 147 6.42 -12.29 -6.28
CA ILE A 147 7.29 -11.88 -7.39
C ILE A 147 6.42 -11.55 -8.59
N VAL A 148 6.53 -10.31 -9.04
CA VAL A 148 5.99 -9.84 -10.32
C VAL A 148 7.12 -9.92 -11.34
N THR A 149 6.94 -10.72 -12.38
CA THR A 149 7.88 -10.82 -13.50
C THR A 149 7.29 -10.11 -14.71
N VAL A 150 8.10 -9.31 -15.39
CA VAL A 150 7.76 -8.69 -16.68
C VAL A 150 8.87 -9.03 -17.67
N ALA A 151 8.53 -9.66 -18.78
CA ALA A 151 9.50 -10.20 -19.73
C ALA A 151 9.16 -9.90 -21.19
N TRP A 152 10.19 -9.52 -21.93
CA TRP A 152 10.25 -9.43 -23.39
C TRP A 152 11.23 -10.48 -23.92
N ASP A 153 11.29 -10.66 -25.24
CA ASP A 153 12.16 -11.65 -25.88
C ASP A 153 13.66 -11.45 -25.56
N ILE A 154 14.07 -10.23 -25.19
CA ILE A 154 15.48 -9.82 -24.98
C ILE A 154 15.80 -9.31 -23.57
N SER A 155 14.81 -9.23 -22.68
CA SER A 155 15.05 -8.80 -21.30
C SER A 155 13.88 -9.15 -20.39
N TRP A 156 14.18 -9.37 -19.11
CA TRP A 156 13.17 -9.56 -18.09
C TRP A 156 13.55 -8.85 -16.80
N TYR A 157 12.52 -8.54 -16.00
CA TYR A 157 12.63 -7.85 -14.72
C TYR A 157 11.76 -8.56 -13.71
N GLN A 158 12.28 -8.77 -12.50
CA GLN A 158 11.54 -9.28 -11.36
C GLN A 158 11.44 -8.21 -10.29
N TYR A 159 10.21 -7.95 -9.86
CA TYR A 159 9.89 -7.06 -8.77
C TYR A 159 9.37 -7.88 -7.60
N ARG A 160 9.95 -7.65 -6.42
CA ARG A 160 9.42 -8.20 -5.18
C ARG A 160 8.40 -7.24 -4.61
N VAL A 161 7.21 -7.77 -4.34
CA VAL A 161 6.08 -7.08 -3.75
C VAL A 161 5.88 -7.59 -2.33
N THR A 162 5.97 -6.68 -1.37
CA THR A 162 5.80 -6.94 0.08
C THR A 162 4.79 -5.93 0.62
N PRO A 163 3.51 -6.29 0.82
CA PRO A 163 2.43 -5.35 1.15
C PRO A 163 2.70 -4.43 2.34
N ASP A 164 3.26 -5.00 3.42
CA ASP A 164 3.48 -4.29 4.67
C ASP A 164 4.87 -3.62 4.77
N ALA A 165 5.67 -3.63 3.69
CA ALA A 165 6.98 -2.99 3.70
C ALA A 165 6.89 -1.49 3.40
N ALA A 166 7.77 -0.70 4.03
CA ALA A 166 7.89 0.74 3.75
C ALA A 166 8.15 1.06 2.27
N GLN A 167 8.88 0.17 1.58
CA GLN A 167 8.98 0.17 0.12
C GLN A 167 8.34 -1.11 -0.41
N PRO A 168 7.03 -1.08 -0.73
CA PRO A 168 6.26 -2.28 -0.98
C PRO A 168 6.57 -2.92 -2.34
N VAL A 169 7.29 -2.23 -3.22
CA VAL A 169 7.77 -2.78 -4.50
C VAL A 169 9.25 -2.42 -4.67
N ARG A 170 10.08 -3.44 -4.93
CA ARG A 170 11.50 -3.27 -5.26
C ARG A 170 11.89 -4.12 -6.45
N LEU A 171 12.77 -3.61 -7.31
CA LEU A 171 13.44 -4.43 -8.32
C LEU A 171 14.35 -5.43 -7.59
N ALA A 172 14.06 -6.72 -7.75
CA ALA A 172 14.83 -7.80 -7.15
C ALA A 172 15.91 -8.30 -8.10
N GLU A 173 15.55 -8.52 -9.37
CA GLU A 173 16.45 -9.11 -10.36
C GLU A 173 16.09 -8.65 -11.78
N ARG A 174 17.04 -8.77 -12.71
CA ARG A 174 16.85 -8.55 -14.14
C ARG A 174 17.81 -9.42 -14.94
N GLY A 175 17.42 -9.78 -16.15
CA GLY A 175 18.27 -10.54 -17.06
C GLY A 175 18.00 -10.19 -18.52
N HIS A 176 18.83 -10.77 -19.40
CA HIS A 176 18.80 -10.52 -20.84
C HIS A 176 18.33 -11.74 -21.65
N GLU A 177 18.30 -12.92 -21.03
CA GLU A 177 17.79 -14.14 -21.67
C GLU A 177 16.63 -14.72 -20.84
N LEU A 178 15.52 -15.05 -21.52
CA LEU A 178 14.36 -15.69 -20.88
C LEU A 178 14.68 -17.06 -20.29
N THR A 179 15.72 -17.73 -20.79
CA THR A 179 16.18 -19.04 -20.30
C THR A 179 16.85 -18.97 -18.93
N ASP A 180 17.35 -17.81 -18.53
CA ASP A 180 17.94 -17.58 -17.20
C ASP A 180 16.85 -17.49 -16.10
N LEU A 181 15.61 -17.19 -16.51
CA LEU A 181 14.48 -17.05 -15.61
C LEU A 181 13.93 -18.43 -15.22
N ASP A 182 13.86 -18.72 -13.92
CA ASP A 182 13.27 -19.98 -13.43
C ASP A 182 11.86 -20.21 -14.01
N ALA A 183 11.59 -21.43 -14.47
CA ALA A 183 10.34 -21.82 -15.12
C ALA A 183 9.08 -21.52 -14.28
N THR A 184 9.22 -21.47 -12.96
CA THR A 184 8.12 -21.12 -12.03
C THR A 184 7.58 -19.71 -12.28
N TYR A 185 8.44 -18.78 -12.71
CA TYR A 185 8.09 -17.40 -13.04
C TYR A 185 7.68 -17.21 -14.51
N GLN A 186 7.67 -18.28 -15.31
CA GLN A 186 7.25 -18.26 -16.72
C GLN A 186 5.81 -18.75 -16.92
N ARG A 187 5.00 -18.73 -15.86
CA ARG A 187 3.59 -19.14 -15.93
C ARG A 187 2.70 -18.19 -16.72
N TRP A 188 3.16 -16.96 -16.94
CA TRP A 188 2.48 -15.92 -17.71
C TRP A 188 0.99 -15.74 -17.31
N ASN A 189 0.72 -15.71 -16.01
CA ASN A 189 -0.63 -15.62 -15.42
C ASN A 189 -1.10 -14.16 -15.18
N ALA A 190 -0.53 -13.20 -15.88
CA ALA A 190 -0.91 -11.80 -15.82
C ALA A 190 -0.59 -11.09 -17.14
N LYS A 191 -1.22 -9.94 -17.35
CA LYS A 191 -1.05 -9.10 -18.53
C LYS A 191 -0.64 -7.69 -18.15
N ILE A 192 0.15 -7.07 -19.02
CA ILE A 192 0.45 -5.64 -18.95
C ILE A 192 -0.38 -4.93 -20.03
N GLU A 193 -1.18 -3.96 -19.61
CA GLU A 193 -1.91 -3.06 -20.50
C GLU A 193 -0.98 -1.97 -21.07
N GLY A 194 -1.43 -1.26 -22.11
CA GLY A 194 -0.59 -0.30 -22.84
C GLY A 194 -0.07 0.90 -22.03
N ASP A 195 -0.64 1.16 -20.86
CA ASP A 195 -0.20 2.19 -19.91
C ASP A 195 0.72 1.64 -18.80
N GLY A 196 1.10 0.36 -18.88
CA GLY A 196 1.92 -0.35 -17.90
C GLY A 196 1.14 -0.99 -16.76
N ARG A 197 -0.21 -0.89 -16.73
CA ARG A 197 -1.03 -1.51 -15.68
C ARG A 197 -0.94 -3.04 -15.74
N LEU A 198 -0.60 -3.65 -14.62
CA LEU A 198 -0.58 -5.09 -14.40
C LEU A 198 -1.97 -5.60 -14.00
N VAL A 199 -2.45 -6.62 -14.71
CA VAL A 199 -3.76 -7.25 -14.46
C VAL A 199 -3.55 -8.76 -14.35
N PRO A 200 -3.84 -9.38 -13.18
CA PRO A 200 -3.80 -10.83 -13.03
C PRO A 200 -4.88 -11.51 -13.88
N ASP A 201 -4.56 -12.65 -14.48
CA ASP A 201 -5.55 -13.51 -15.13
C ASP A 201 -6.24 -14.36 -14.05
N ILE A 202 -7.46 -13.95 -13.69
CA ILE A 202 -8.32 -14.66 -12.73
C ILE A 202 -9.42 -15.35 -13.51
N GLU A 203 -9.56 -16.67 -13.35
CA GLU A 203 -10.62 -17.45 -13.98
C GLU A 203 -11.98 -17.02 -13.41
N ARG A 204 -12.68 -16.14 -14.13
CA ARG A 204 -14.11 -15.89 -13.93
C ARG A 204 -14.87 -17.06 -14.53
N LEU A 205 -15.29 -18.01 -13.69
CA LEU A 205 -16.30 -19.02 -14.00
C LEU A 205 -17.69 -18.40 -13.84
#